data_AF-A0A4R3KJN4-F1
#
_entry.id   AF-A0A4R3KJN4-F1
#
_cell.length_a   1.000
_cell.length_b   1.000
_cell.length_c   1.000
_cell.angle_alpha   90.00
_cell.angle_beta   90.00
_cell.angle_gamma   90.00
#
_symmetry.space_group_name_H-M   'P 1'
#
loop_
_entity.id
_entity.type
_entity.pdbx_description
1 polymer ?
#
loop_
_entity_poly.entity_id
_entity_poly.type
_entity_poly.pdbx_seq_one_letter_code
_entity_poly.pdbx_strand_id
1 'polypeptide(L)'
;MESNQRHVSYRMKKRGMHWSLEGAEAMIKVKQGILNKTLRSTYLAHQRRSERKQRDVKKTVRLAQILRESTHPSIGVKQGSISLYTAH
;
A
#
# COMPACT_ATOMS: atom_id res chain seq x y z
N MET A 1 17.55 5.39 23.36
CA MET A 1 16.18 4.92 23.08
C MET A 1 15.39 6.12 22.57
N GLU A 2 15.05 6.15 21.29
CA GLU A 2 14.33 7.29 20.72
C GLU A 2 12.90 7.29 21.31
N SER A 3 12.53 8.36 22.02
CA SER A 3 11.21 8.47 22.65
C SER A 3 10.14 8.39 21.58
N ASN A 4 9.10 7.57 21.78
CA ASN A 4 7.93 7.48 20.89
C ASN A 4 7.31 8.86 20.61
N GLN A 5 7.50 9.82 21.53
CA GLN A 5 7.11 11.21 21.38
C GLN A 5 7.84 11.95 20.24
N ARG A 6 9.08 11.56 19.90
CA ARG A 6 9.86 12.15 18.80
C ARG A 6 9.28 11.76 17.44
N HIS A 7 8.84 10.52 17.25
CA HIS A 7 8.15 10.10 16.02
C HIS A 7 6.86 10.89 15.77
N VAL A 8 6.16 11.25 16.84
CA VAL A 8 4.95 12.08 16.78
C VAL A 8 5.28 13.55 16.50
N SER A 9 6.14 14.16 17.31
CA SER A 9 6.42 15.60 17.28
C SER A 9 7.35 16.04 16.13
N TYR A 10 8.27 15.18 15.66
CA TYR A 10 9.25 15.55 14.63
C TYR A 10 8.60 15.94 13.30
N ARG A 11 7.56 15.20 12.88
CA ARG A 11 6.80 15.52 11.66
C ARG A 11 5.97 16.79 11.79
N MET A 12 5.64 17.22 13.02
CA MET A 12 4.87 18.44 13.31
C MET A 12 5.77 19.67 13.26
N LYS A 13 6.90 19.66 13.98
CA LYS A 13 7.85 20.79 14.04
C LYS A 13 8.43 21.15 12.67
N LYS A 14 8.72 20.16 11.81
CA LYS A 14 9.35 20.39 10.48
C LYS A 14 8.49 21.23 9.53
N ARG A 15 7.18 21.38 9.76
CA ARG A 15 6.29 22.15 8.89
C ARG A 15 5.72 23.43 9.52
N GLY A 16 6.11 23.78 10.76
CA GLY A 16 5.59 24.97 11.45
C GLY A 16 4.07 24.96 11.67
N MET A 17 3.42 23.81 11.57
CA MET A 17 1.96 23.67 11.67
C MET A 17 1.55 23.11 13.03
N HIS A 18 0.53 23.71 13.63
CA HIS A 18 -0.17 23.20 14.80
C HIS A 18 -1.48 22.56 14.36
N TRP A 19 -1.74 21.34 14.84
CA TRP A 19 -3.03 20.68 14.64
C TRP A 19 -4.01 21.19 15.69
N SER A 20 -5.31 21.17 15.38
CA SER A 20 -6.33 21.21 16.43
C SER A 20 -6.14 20.02 17.38
N LEU A 21 -6.69 20.11 18.60
CA LEU A 21 -6.58 19.04 19.60
C LEU A 21 -7.06 17.68 19.03
N GLU A 22 -8.22 17.70 18.35
CA GLU A 22 -8.80 16.53 17.67
C GLU A 22 -7.89 16.00 16.55
N GLY A 23 -7.35 16.90 15.72
CA GLY A 23 -6.44 16.53 14.65
C GLY A 23 -5.13 15.92 15.17
N ALA A 24 -4.62 16.44 16.29
CA ALA A 24 -3.43 15.92 16.95
C ALA A 24 -3.68 14.51 17.49
N GLU A 25 -4.81 14.28 18.13
CA GLU A 25 -5.20 12.97 18.65
C GLU A 25 -5.37 11.94 17.53
N ALA A 26 -6.09 12.30 16.46
CA ALA A 26 -6.26 11.43 15.29
C ALA A 26 -4.91 11.06 14.68
N MET A 27 -3.99 12.03 14.55
CA MET A 27 -2.66 11.81 14.00
C MET A 27 -1.80 10.89 14.87
N ILE A 28 -1.86 11.04 16.19
CA ILE A 28 -1.17 10.16 17.13
C ILE A 28 -1.68 8.74 16.98
N LYS A 29 -3.00 8.52 16.93
CA LYS A 29 -3.62 7.20 16.74
C LYS A 29 -3.16 6.55 15.43
N VAL A 30 -3.11 7.30 14.33
CA VAL A 30 -2.60 6.78 13.04
C VAL A 30 -1.13 6.38 13.15
N LYS A 31 -0.26 7.26 13.69
CA LYS A 31 1.17 6.95 13.85
C LYS A 31 1.41 5.74 14.73
N GLN A 32 0.70 5.67 15.86
CA GLN A 32 0.80 4.54 16.77
C GLN A 32 0.30 3.25 16.13
N GLY A 33 -0.78 3.31 15.35
CA GLY A 33 -1.27 2.18 14.58
C GLY A 33 -0.28 1.69 13.53
N ILE A 34 0.47 2.60 12.88
CA ILE A 34 1.54 2.22 11.92
C ILE A 34 2.68 1.53 12.66
N LEU A 35 3.17 2.12 13.76
CA LEU A 35 4.27 1.56 14.56
C LEU A 35 3.91 0.18 15.13
N ASN A 36 2.69 0.04 15.63
CA ASN A 36 2.19 -1.22 16.20
C ASN A 36 1.73 -2.22 15.12
N LYS A 37 1.78 -1.86 13.84
CA LYS A 37 1.25 -2.65 12.70
C LYS A 37 -0.24 -3.02 12.83
N THR A 38 -1.01 -2.28 13.64
CA THR A 38 -2.44 -2.51 13.89
C THR A 38 -3.35 -1.58 13.08
N LEU A 39 -2.81 -0.55 12.41
CA LEU A 39 -3.63 0.45 11.71
C LEU A 39 -4.62 -0.19 10.72
N ARG A 40 -4.18 -1.19 9.97
CA ARG A 40 -5.02 -1.85 8.96
C ARG A 40 -6.16 -2.65 9.60
N SER A 41 -5.88 -3.39 10.68
CA SER A 41 -6.91 -4.18 11.36
C SER A 41 -7.92 -3.27 12.05
N THR A 42 -7.49 -2.20 12.71
CA THR A 42 -8.38 -1.23 13.36
C THR A 42 -9.22 -0.45 12.35
N TYR A 43 -8.61 0.04 11.25
CA TYR A 43 -9.34 0.73 10.19
C TYR A 43 -10.39 -0.15 9.53
N LEU A 44 -10.09 -1.44 9.33
CA LEU A 44 -11.01 -2.39 8.70
C LEU A 44 -11.98 -3.05 9.69
N ALA A 45 -11.78 -2.93 11.00
CA ALA A 45 -12.57 -3.62 12.02
C ALA A 45 -14.08 -3.31 11.90
N HIS A 46 -14.40 -2.07 11.56
CA HIS A 46 -15.78 -1.61 11.37
C HIS A 46 -16.23 -1.64 9.91
N GLN A 47 -15.33 -1.94 8.96
CA GLN A 47 -15.66 -2.01 7.55
C GLN A 47 -16.23 -3.39 7.18
N ARG A 48 -17.47 -3.65 7.62
CA ARG A 48 -18.22 -4.84 7.22
C ARG A 48 -18.75 -4.65 5.79
N ARG A 49 -18.16 -5.37 4.84
CA ARG A 49 -18.67 -5.45 3.46
C ARG A 49 -19.57 -6.67 3.34
N SER A 50 -20.67 -6.55 2.59
CA SER A 50 -21.45 -7.73 2.21
C SER A 50 -20.61 -8.70 1.37
N GLU A 51 -20.94 -9.99 1.42
CA GLU A 51 -20.25 -11.04 0.66
C GLU A 51 -20.15 -10.74 -0.84
N ARG A 52 -21.17 -10.09 -1.42
CA ARG A 52 -21.15 -9.64 -2.82
C ARG A 52 -20.05 -8.60 -3.05
N LYS A 53 -19.97 -7.57 -2.19
CA LYS A 53 -18.97 -6.51 -2.33
C LYS A 53 -17.56 -7.01 -2.07
N GLN A 54 -17.39 -7.98 -1.17
CA GLN A 54 -16.10 -8.65 -0.96
C GLN A 54 -15.64 -9.40 -2.23
N ARG A 55 -16.56 -10.12 -2.90
CA ARG A 55 -16.27 -10.79 -4.18
C ARG A 55 -15.86 -9.81 -5.27
N ASP A 56 -16.55 -8.68 -5.39
CA ASP A 56 -16.21 -7.65 -6.39
C ASP A 56 -14.80 -7.10 -6.15
N VAL A 57 -14.46 -6.77 -4.90
CA VAL A 57 -13.11 -6.30 -4.55
C VAL A 57 -12.04 -7.37 -4.83
N LYS A 58 -12.34 -8.65 -4.55
CA LYS A 58 -11.40 -9.73 -4.85
C LYS A 58 -11.14 -9.87 -6.35
N LYS A 59 -12.17 -9.70 -7.19
CA LYS A 59 -12.05 -9.69 -8.66
C LYS A 59 -11.20 -8.52 -9.15
N THR A 60 -11.45 -7.30 -8.65
CA THR A 60 -10.72 -6.11 -9.09
C THR A 60 -9.24 -6.18 -8.68
N VAL A 61 -8.94 -6.63 -7.46
CA VAL A 61 -7.55 -6.83 -7.01
C VAL A 61 -6.83 -7.86 -7.89
N ARG A 62 -7.50 -8.96 -8.24
CA ARG A 62 -6.92 -9.99 -9.12
C ARG A 62 -6.63 -9.44 -10.52
N LEU A 63 -7.56 -8.69 -11.10
CA LEU A 63 -7.36 -8.05 -12.40
C LEU A 63 -6.22 -7.03 -12.37
N ALA A 64 -6.17 -6.18 -11.33
CA ALA A 64 -5.10 -5.22 -11.16
C ALA A 64 -3.72 -5.90 -11.02
N GLN A 65 -3.65 -7.06 -10.34
CA GLN A 65 -2.43 -7.84 -10.23
C GLN A 65 -1.97 -8.38 -11.60
N ILE A 66 -2.89 -9.00 -12.37
CA ILE A 66 -2.61 -9.50 -13.73
C ILE A 66 -2.12 -8.38 -14.63
N LEU A 67 -2.79 -7.22 -14.59
CA LEU A 67 -2.42 -6.06 -15.42
C LEU A 67 -1.11 -5.40 -14.99
N ARG A 68 -0.69 -5.59 -13.73
CA ARG A 68 0.61 -5.09 -13.23
C ARG A 68 1.78 -5.94 -13.72
N GLU A 69 1.54 -7.19 -14.09
CA GLU A 69 2.60 -8.05 -14.62
C GLU A 69 2.92 -7.62 -16.06
N SER A 70 4.14 -7.12 -16.28
CA SER A 70 4.56 -6.45 -17.52
C SER A 70 4.53 -7.37 -18.74
N THR A 71 4.57 -8.68 -18.54
CA THR A 71 4.62 -9.67 -19.61
C THR A 71 4.31 -11.03 -19.01
N HIS A 72 3.06 -11.49 -19.13
CA HIS A 72 2.76 -12.90 -18.96
C HIS A 72 3.21 -13.63 -20.23
N PRO A 73 4.08 -14.65 -20.15
CA PRO A 73 4.33 -15.50 -21.32
C PRO A 73 3.00 -16.17 -21.68
N SER A 74 2.49 -15.91 -22.88
CA SER A 74 1.35 -16.67 -23.39
C SER A 74 1.74 -18.14 -23.51
N ILE A 75 0.81 -19.03 -23.16
CA ILE A 75 1.00 -20.47 -23.24
C ILE A 75 1.30 -20.80 -24.72
N GLY A 76 2.56 -21.12 -25.02
CA GLY A 76 3.06 -21.41 -26.37
C GLY A 76 4.19 -20.51 -26.88
N VAL A 77 4.62 -19.48 -26.15
CA VAL A 77 5.77 -18.65 -26.55
C VAL A 77 7.07 -19.42 -26.35
N LYS A 78 7.72 -19.77 -27.47
CA LYS A 78 9.09 -20.27 -27.46
C LYS A 78 10.03 -19.08 -27.20
N GLN A 79 10.85 -19.15 -26.15
CA GLN A 79 11.96 -18.22 -25.99
C GLN A 79 13.03 -18.54 -27.03
N GLY A 80 12.98 -17.84 -28.17
CA GLY A 80 14.03 -17.87 -29.18
C GLY A 80 14.63 -16.48 -29.34
N SER A 81 15.94 -16.41 -29.47
CA SER A 81 16.64 -15.19 -29.90
C SER A 81 16.67 -15.15 -31.43
N ILE A 82 16.37 -13.99 -32.01
CA ILE A 82 16.64 -13.74 -33.43
C ILE A 82 18.11 -13.36 -33.51
N SER A 83 18.96 -14.23 -34.06
CA SER A 83 20.34 -13.86 -34.35
C SER A 83 20.34 -12.85 -35.51
N LEU A 84 20.60 -11.58 -35.20
CA LEU A 84 20.85 -10.58 -36.22
C LEU A 84 22.19 -10.93 -36.88
N TYR A 85 22.14 -11.49 -38.09
CA TYR A 85 23.32 -11.64 -38.92
C TYR A 85 23.82 -10.24 -39.28
N THR A 86 24.91 -9.83 -38.64
CA THR A 86 25.67 -8.65 -39.06
C THR A 86 26.62 -9.10 -40.16
N ALA A 87 26.52 -8.48 -41.33
CA ALA A 87 27.47 -8.70 -42.42
C ALA A 87 28.81 -8.07 -42.04
N HIS A 88 29.88 -8.85 -42.11
CA HIS A 88 31.26 -8.42 -41.90
C HIS A 88 31.84 -7.77 -43.17
#